data_AF-A0A706Q1G9-F1
#
_entry.id   AF-A0A706Q1G9-F1
#
_cell.length_a   1.000
_cell.length_b   1.000
_cell.length_c   1.000
_cell.angle_alpha   90.00
_cell.angle_beta   90.00
_cell.angle_gamma   90.00
#
_symmetry.space_group_name_H-M   'P 1'
#
loop_
_entity.id
_entity.type
_entity.pdbx_description
1 polymer ?
#
loop_
_entity_poly.entity_id
_entity_poly.type
_entity_poly.pdbx_seq_one_letter_code
_entity_poly.pdbx_strand_id
1 'polypeptide(L)' 'MTSIPALIAMFGSIAATCRETGLSELTIAKYRLDTNCEKHVIYNGRLMTHKKTSPVLYTRRGITKTERANGL' A
#
# COMPACT_ATOMS: atom_id res chain seq x y z
N MET A 1 2.61 -0.28 -14.49
CA MET A 1 2.82 -0.59 -13.06
C MET A 1 4.27 -0.24 -12.76
N THR A 2 4.51 0.72 -11.87
CA THR A 2 5.85 1.25 -11.59
C THR A 2 6.08 1.31 -10.09
N SER A 3 7.28 0.92 -9.64
CA SER A 3 7.69 1.03 -8.24
C SER A 3 8.17 2.45 -7.92
N ILE A 4 8.16 2.82 -6.63
CA ILE A 4 8.67 4.14 -6.19
C ILE A 4 10.18 4.27 -6.43
N PRO A 5 11.01 3.24 -6.17
CA PRO A 5 12.44 3.29 -6.51
C PRO A 5 12.70 3.54 -7.99
N ALA A 6 11.91 2.93 -8.89
CA ALA A 6 12.03 3.16 -10.32
C ALA A 6 11.68 4.61 -10.71
N LEU A 7 10.70 5.22 -10.06
CA LEU A 7 10.36 6.62 -10.26
C LEU A 7 11.47 7.56 -9.76
N ILE A 8 12.06 7.26 -8.59
CA ILE A 8 13.19 8.02 -8.06
C ILE A 8 14.41 7.91 -9.00
N ALA A 9 14.67 6.73 -9.57
CA ALA A 9 15.73 6.54 -10.54
C ALA A 9 15.50 7.34 -11.84
N MET A 10 14.25 7.45 -12.30
CA MET A 10 13.91 8.23 -13.49
C MET A 10 14.01 9.75 -13.26
N PHE A 11 13.53 10.25 -12.12
CA PHE A 11 13.49 11.70 -11.84
C PHE A 11 14.69 12.21 -11.04
N GLY A 12 15.59 11.31 -10.61
CA GLY A 12 16.85 11.61 -9.94
C GLY A 12 16.74 12.00 -8.47
N SER A 13 15.57 12.44 -7.99
CA SER A 13 15.38 12.80 -6.57
C SER A 13 13.95 12.55 -6.08
N ILE A 14 13.80 12.48 -4.76
CA ILE A 14 12.49 12.38 -4.09
C ILE A 14 11.64 13.62 -4.40
N ALA A 15 12.22 14.82 -4.33
CA ALA A 15 11.51 16.07 -4.58
C ALA A 15 11.03 16.19 -6.03
N ALA A 16 11.85 15.77 -7.01
CA ALA A 16 11.43 15.72 -8.41
C ALA A 16 10.30 14.69 -8.60
N THR A 17 10.44 13.50 -8.00
CA THR A 17 9.38 12.48 -8.03
C THR A 17 8.08 12.99 -7.42
N CYS A 18 8.14 13.74 -6.33
CA CYS A 18 6.97 14.37 -5.69
C CYS A 18 6.25 15.34 -6.63
N ARG A 19 7.01 16.18 -7.35
CA ARG A 19 6.44 17.13 -8.32
C ARG A 19 5.78 16.44 -9.50
N GLU A 20 6.44 15.41 -10.06
CA GLU A 20 5.95 14.72 -11.26
C GLU A 20 4.77 13.78 -10.96
N THR A 21 4.78 13.12 -9.80
CA THR A 21 3.75 12.12 -9.45
C THR A 21 2.62 12.67 -8.60
N GLY A 22 2.78 13.86 -8.01
CA GLY A 22 1.84 14.42 -7.04
C GLY A 22 1.75 13.65 -5.72
N LEU A 23 2.64 12.67 -5.50
CA LEU A 23 2.69 11.88 -4.27
C LEU A 23 3.44 12.64 -3.18
N SER A 24 3.02 12.50 -1.93
CA SER A 24 3.72 13.15 -0.83
C SER A 24 5.14 12.61 -0.65
N GLU A 25 6.08 13.49 -0.32
CA GLU A 25 7.47 13.11 -0.05
C GLU A 25 7.59 12.05 1.04
N LEU A 26 6.72 12.11 2.07
CA LEU A 26 6.62 11.10 3.13
C LEU A 26 6.28 9.71 2.58
N THR A 27 5.36 9.63 1.62
CA THR A 27 4.98 8.38 0.96
C THR A 27 6.14 7.83 0.14
N ILE A 28 6.79 8.69 -0.64
CA ILE A 28 7.95 8.34 -1.46
C ILE A 28 9.07 7.82 -0.57
N ALA A 29 9.37 8.51 0.54
CA ALA A 29 10.39 8.12 1.50
C ALA A 29 10.06 6.78 2.19
N LYS A 30 8.79 6.54 2.55
CA LYS A 30 8.34 5.30 3.19
C LYS A 30 8.56 4.06 2.31
N TYR A 31 8.36 4.20 1.01
CA TYR A 31 8.37 3.10 0.04
C TYR A 31 9.59 3.11 -0.89
N ARG A 32 10.61 3.94 -0.59
CA ARG A 32 11.84 4.09 -1.40
C ARG A 32 12.70 2.82 -1.53
N LEU A 33 12.42 1.79 -0.73
CA LEU A 33 13.13 0.50 -0.75
C LEU A 33 12.25 -0.65 -1.26
N ASP A 34 10.97 -0.39 -1.57
CA ASP A 34 10.08 -1.42 -2.09
C ASP A 34 10.23 -1.53 -3.61
N THR A 35 11.29 -2.24 -4.02
CA THR A 35 11.66 -2.45 -5.42
C THR A 35 10.76 -3.44 -6.13
N ASN A 36 10.24 -4.43 -5.40
CA ASN A 36 9.44 -5.54 -5.94
C ASN A 36 7.93 -5.25 -5.97
N CYS A 37 7.50 -4.04 -5.59
CA CYS A 37 6.09 -3.69 -5.44
C CYS A 37 5.33 -4.62 -4.48
N GLU A 38 5.98 -5.05 -3.39
CA GLU A 38 5.39 -5.99 -2.43
C GLU A 38 4.34 -5.31 -1.53
N LYS A 39 4.54 -4.02 -1.25
CA LYS A 39 3.71 -3.21 -0.36
C LYS A 39 2.95 -2.12 -1.12
N HIS A 40 3.51 -1.61 -2.21
CA HIS A 40 2.87 -0.58 -3.02
C HIS A 40 3.12 -0.73 -4.52
N VAL A 41 2.24 -0.11 -5.30
CA VAL A 41 2.41 0.04 -6.74
C VAL A 41 1.84 1.39 -7.20
N ILE A 42 2.53 2.04 -8.14
CA ILE A 42 1.96 3.17 -8.87
C ILE A 42 1.25 2.64 -10.13
N TYR A 43 -0.06 2.93 -10.22
CA TYR A 43 -0.91 2.57 -11.36
C TYR A 43 -1.72 3.79 -11.79
N ASN A 44 -1.60 4.20 -13.06
CA ASN A 44 -2.23 5.40 -13.62
C ASN A 44 -2.02 6.66 -12.75
N GLY A 45 -0.80 6.87 -12.27
CA GLY A 45 -0.46 8.01 -11.40
C GLY A 45 -1.02 7.92 -9.97
N ARG A 46 -1.72 6.86 -9.61
CA ARG A 46 -2.23 6.65 -8.25
C ARG A 46 -1.39 5.64 -7.49
N LEU A 47 -1.14 5.95 -6.21
CA LEU A 47 -0.57 5.01 -5.26
C LEU A 47 -1.62 3.99 -4.84
N MET A 48 -1.38 2.74 -5.18
CA MET A 48 -2.12 1.60 -4.68
C MET A 48 -1.25 0.91 -3.63
N THR A 49 -1.81 0.62 -2.46
CA THR A 49 -1.10 -0.12 -1.40
C THR A 49 -1.74 -1.48 -1.21
N HIS A 50 -0.93 -2.48 -0.90
CA HIS A 50 -1.43 -3.80 -0.56
C HIS A 50 -2.12 -3.71 0.81
N LYS A 51 -3.45 -3.70 0.80
CA LYS A 51 -4.23 -3.87 2.02
C LYS A 51 -4.34 -5.37 2.28
N LYS A 52 -3.73 -5.84 3.37
CA LYS A 52 -4.01 -7.17 3.90
C LYS A 52 -5.47 -7.17 4.38
N THR A 53 -6.39 -7.64 3.54
CA THR A 53 -7.75 -7.91 3.99
C THR A 53 -7.67 -9.07 4.98
N SER A 54 -8.38 -8.96 6.11
CA SER A 54 -8.56 -10.13 6.97
C SER A 54 -9.14 -11.25 6.11
N PRO A 55 -8.77 -12.52 6.34
CA PRO A 55 -9.48 -13.61 5.70
C PRO A 55 -10.96 -13.43 6.05
N VAL A 56 -11.80 -13.27 5.03
CA VAL A 56 -13.24 -13.27 5.27
C VAL A 56 -13.55 -14.65 5.82
N LEU A 57 -13.82 -14.71 7.12
CA LEU A 57 -14.32 -15.91 7.77
C LEU A 57 -15.74 -16.14 7.25
N TYR A 58 -15.85 -16.69 6.04
CA TYR A 58 -17.11 -17.26 5.57
C TYR A 58 -17.33 -18.55 6.35
N THR A 59 -17.84 -18.44 7.57
CA THR A 59 -18.56 -19.56 8.17
C THR A 59 -19.93 -19.63 7.48
N ARG A 60 -20.24 -20.81 6.93
CA ARG A 60 -21.55 -21.14 6.38
C ARG A 60 -22.56 -21.03 7.53
N ARG A 61 -23.24 -19.87 7.66
CA ARG A 61 -24.12 -19.36 8.75
C ARG A 61 -23.47 -18.17 9.47
N GLY A 62 -23.89 -16.96 9.08
CA GLY A 62 -23.31 -15.70 9.52
C GLY A 62 -23.38 -15.46 11.03
N ILE A 63 -22.28 -15.75 11.72
CA ILE A 63 -22.04 -15.34 13.10
C ILE A 63 -20.64 -14.71 13.12
N THR A 64 -20.58 -13.40 13.26
CA THR A 64 -19.33 -12.65 13.46
C THR A 64 -18.77 -12.96 14.85
N LYS A 65 -17.45 -13.17 14.92
CA LYS A 65 -16.69 -13.58 16.12
C LYS A 65 -16.52 -12.46 17.15
N THR A 66 -17.50 -11.58 17.33
CA THR A 66 -17.45 -10.47 18.30
C THR A 66 -18.13 -10.79 19.63
N GLU A 67 -18.88 -11.90 19.73
CA GLU A 67 -19.63 -12.25 20.96
C GLU A 67 -18.92 -13.24 21.90
N ARG A 68 -17.72 -13.75 21.56
CA ARG A 68 -17.00 -14.73 22.40
C ARG A 68 -15.93 -14.14 23.34
N ALA A 69 -15.79 -12.83 23.40
CA ALA A 69 -14.80 -12.19 24.26
C ALA A 69 -15.32 -11.85 25.67
N ASN A 70 -16.62 -11.98 25.94
CA ASN A 70 -17.21 -11.74 27.26
C ASN A 70 -18.18 -12.89 27.61
N GLY A 71 -17.71 -13.95 28.27
CA GLY A 71 -18.59 -15.01 28.73
C GLY A 71 -17.88 -16.20 29.36
N LEU A 72 -17.72 -16.10 30.69
CA LEU A 72 -17.23 -17.07 31.69
C LEU A 72 -15.70 -17.12 31.89
#